data_AF-A0A822BJI8-F1
#
_entry.id   AF-A0A822BJI8-F1
#
_cell.length_a   1.000
_cell.length_b   1.000
_cell.length_c   1.000
_cell.angle_alpha   90.00
_cell.angle_beta   90.00
_cell.angle_gamma   90.00
#
_symmetry.space_group_name_H-M   'P 1'
#
loop_
_entity.id
_entity.type
_entity.pdbx_description
1 polymer ?
#
loop_
_entity_poly.entity_id
_entity_poly.type
_entity_poly.pdbx_seq_one_letter_code
_entity_poly.pdbx_strand_id
1 'polypeptide(L)'
;MAKVFLSFLKYRICSALIATKILKKYHSVAIYGELKDNYEKNIKYFEKYAINCLDKCDNHDRNRTCNIVLQRNELYGYVTCLQVASDANDKLFISTPSCVEAMRNVLYDKLYPEQTSTKNRGSLFIGFISLGLFASYLVQYREIEMEKEVGESLKPTLEPHGINYSDPYSLEYPRCIKTMPNLSRHIHRLKNFHLSVLTKYCYHVVFYIFFLLLFSYVLLFNFSPPTNTNPSIHWTEILTIIFVSFMLLEEIHYVCLID
;
A
#
# COMPACT_ATOMS: atom_id res chain seq x y z
N MET A 1 -33.60 -7.24 -13.68
CA MET A 1 -33.60 -5.83 -13.22
C MET A 1 -32.21 -5.33 -12.84
N ALA A 2 -31.51 -5.92 -11.87
CA ALA A 2 -30.20 -5.41 -11.39
C ALA A 2 -29.15 -5.16 -12.49
N LYS A 3 -29.08 -6.03 -13.51
CA LYS A 3 -28.16 -5.89 -14.65
C LYS A 3 -28.39 -4.60 -15.46
N VAL A 4 -29.64 -4.16 -15.58
CA VAL A 4 -30.01 -2.94 -16.32
C VAL A 4 -29.59 -1.71 -15.52
N PHE A 5 -29.89 -1.66 -14.23
CA PHE A 5 -29.47 -0.57 -13.34
C PHE A 5 -27.96 -0.38 -13.31
N LEU A 6 -27.18 -1.46 -13.38
CA LEU A 6 -25.72 -1.39 -13.44
C LEU A 6 -25.20 -0.56 -14.63
N SER A 7 -25.91 -0.57 -15.76
CA SER A 7 -25.53 0.21 -16.94
C SER A 7 -25.78 1.72 -16.78
N PHE A 8 -26.68 2.13 -15.88
CA PHE A 8 -26.98 3.55 -15.65
C PHE A 8 -26.16 4.18 -14.52
N LEU A 9 -25.42 3.37 -13.75
CA LEU A 9 -24.59 3.87 -12.66
C LEU A 9 -23.34 4.60 -13.16
N LYS A 10 -22.99 5.70 -12.47
CA LYS A 10 -21.77 6.48 -12.74
C LYS A 10 -20.50 5.67 -12.46
N TYR A 11 -20.43 4.99 -11.31
CA TYR A 11 -19.28 4.18 -10.88
C TYR A 11 -19.57 2.68 -11.01
N ARG A 12 -19.53 2.16 -12.24
CA ARG A 12 -19.98 0.78 -12.55
C ARG A 12 -19.15 -0.32 -11.88
N ILE A 13 -17.82 -0.17 -11.87
CA ILE A 13 -16.88 -1.17 -11.32
C ILE A 13 -17.10 -1.35 -9.81
N CYS A 14 -17.06 -0.25 -9.05
CA CYS A 14 -17.29 -0.27 -7.61
C CYS A 14 -18.67 -0.85 -7.26
N SER A 15 -19.71 -0.41 -7.97
CA SER A 15 -21.09 -0.92 -7.76
C SER A 15 -21.21 -2.43 -7.98
N ALA A 16 -20.53 -2.96 -9.01
CA ALA A 16 -20.52 -4.39 -9.30
C ALA A 16 -19.82 -5.18 -8.17
N LEU A 17 -18.69 -4.69 -7.66
CA LEU A 17 -17.97 -5.33 -6.54
C LEU A 17 -18.77 -5.31 -5.24
N ILE A 18 -19.48 -4.21 -4.96
CA ILE A 18 -20.38 -4.13 -3.79
C ILE A 18 -21.51 -5.15 -3.93
N ALA A 19 -22.11 -5.28 -5.12
CA ALA A 19 -23.11 -6.30 -5.38
C ALA A 19 -22.53 -7.71 -5.15
N THR A 20 -21.29 -7.98 -5.57
CA THR A 20 -20.59 -9.24 -5.30
C THR A 20 -20.42 -9.50 -3.79
N LYS A 21 -19.95 -8.50 -3.02
CA LYS A 21 -19.82 -8.59 -1.55
C LYS A 21 -21.14 -8.97 -0.88
N ILE A 22 -22.21 -8.26 -1.25
CA ILE A 22 -23.56 -8.47 -0.71
C ILE A 22 -24.07 -9.87 -1.06
N LEU A 23 -23.99 -10.26 -2.34
CA LEU A 23 -24.46 -11.57 -2.79
C LEU A 23 -23.67 -12.72 -2.18
N LYS A 24 -22.36 -12.57 -1.96
CA LYS A 24 -21.54 -13.56 -1.25
C LYS A 24 -22.00 -13.75 0.20
N LYS A 25 -22.36 -12.67 0.90
CA LYS A 25 -22.95 -12.76 2.25
C LYS A 25 -24.30 -13.49 2.22
N TYR A 26 -25.19 -13.16 1.28
CA TYR A 26 -26.46 -13.89 1.15
C TYR A 26 -26.27 -15.36 0.79
N HIS A 27 -25.32 -15.67 -0.11
CA HIS A 27 -24.98 -17.04 -0.48
C HIS A 27 -24.46 -17.83 0.73
N SER A 28 -23.69 -17.21 1.62
CA SER A 28 -23.19 -17.86 2.84
C SER A 28 -24.29 -18.19 3.86
N VAL A 29 -25.38 -17.40 3.89
CA VAL A 29 -26.54 -17.61 4.78
C VAL A 29 -27.55 -18.58 4.16
N ALA A 30 -27.59 -18.70 2.83
CA ALA A 30 -28.50 -19.60 2.14
C ALA A 30 -28.19 -21.07 2.45
N ILE A 31 -29.19 -21.77 3.02
CA ILE A 31 -29.09 -23.13 3.54
C ILE A 31 -28.76 -24.08 2.38
N TYR A 32 -29.69 -24.41 1.45
CA TYR A 32 -29.41 -25.10 0.18
C TYR A 32 -30.58 -24.89 -0.83
N GLY A 33 -30.38 -25.16 -2.13
CA GLY A 33 -31.42 -25.16 -3.16
C GLY A 33 -31.16 -24.22 -4.35
N GLU A 34 -32.15 -24.08 -5.25
CA GLU A 34 -32.09 -23.26 -6.48
C GLU A 34 -31.69 -21.79 -6.21
N LEU A 35 -32.08 -21.27 -5.05
CA LEU A 35 -31.74 -19.91 -4.62
C LEU A 35 -30.22 -19.72 -4.45
N LYS A 36 -29.53 -20.74 -3.91
CA LYS A 36 -28.08 -20.71 -3.68
C LYS A 36 -27.31 -20.71 -5.00
N ASP A 37 -27.75 -21.53 -5.94
CA ASP A 37 -27.22 -21.59 -7.31
C ASP A 37 -27.45 -20.28 -8.06
N ASN A 38 -28.62 -19.67 -7.88
CA ASN A 38 -28.92 -18.37 -8.47
C ASN A 38 -28.01 -17.26 -7.91
N TYR A 39 -27.75 -17.24 -6.60
CA TYR A 39 -26.77 -16.32 -6.03
C TYR A 39 -25.37 -16.55 -6.60
N GLU A 40 -24.91 -17.80 -6.70
CA GLU A 40 -23.60 -18.10 -7.28
C GLU A 40 -23.47 -17.63 -8.73
N LYS A 41 -24.50 -17.87 -9.55
CA LYS A 41 -24.55 -17.37 -10.94
C LYS A 41 -24.47 -15.85 -10.99
N ASN A 42 -25.18 -15.15 -10.11
CA ASN A 42 -25.15 -13.69 -10.06
C ASN A 42 -23.81 -13.13 -9.55
N ILE A 43 -23.20 -13.76 -8.54
CA ILE A 43 -21.85 -13.43 -8.05
C ILE A 43 -20.84 -13.49 -9.20
N LYS A 44 -20.79 -14.63 -9.90
CA LYS A 44 -19.89 -14.83 -11.06
C LYS A 44 -20.15 -13.81 -12.16
N TYR A 45 -21.41 -13.44 -12.40
CA TYR A 45 -21.77 -12.43 -13.40
C TYR A 45 -21.23 -11.04 -13.04
N PHE A 46 -21.45 -10.56 -11.80
CA PHE A 46 -21.01 -9.22 -11.40
C PHE A 46 -19.48 -9.12 -11.26
N GLU A 47 -18.83 -10.16 -10.75
CA GLU A 47 -17.37 -10.24 -10.70
C GLU A 47 -16.78 -10.18 -12.12
N LYS A 48 -17.28 -11.00 -13.05
CA LYS A 48 -16.83 -10.98 -14.44
C LYS A 48 -17.14 -9.66 -15.16
N TYR A 49 -18.26 -9.03 -14.83
CA TYR A 49 -18.60 -7.71 -15.36
C TYR A 49 -17.59 -6.65 -14.92
N ALA A 50 -17.22 -6.63 -13.63
CA ALA A 50 -16.24 -5.70 -13.10
C ALA A 50 -14.87 -5.87 -13.77
N ILE A 51 -14.41 -7.12 -13.91
CA ILE A 51 -13.15 -7.46 -14.59
C ILE A 51 -13.18 -7.00 -16.05
N ASN A 52 -14.22 -7.35 -16.80
CA ASN A 52 -14.32 -6.95 -18.21
C ASN A 52 -14.38 -5.43 -18.41
N CYS A 53 -15.02 -4.70 -17.49
CA CYS A 53 -15.02 -3.24 -17.52
C CYS A 53 -13.62 -2.69 -17.26
N LEU A 54 -12.91 -3.26 -16.29
CA LEU A 54 -11.55 -2.86 -15.95
C LEU A 54 -10.58 -3.17 -17.10
N ASP A 55 -10.63 -4.36 -17.69
CA ASP A 55 -9.80 -4.76 -18.84
C ASP A 55 -10.00 -3.83 -20.05
N LYS A 56 -11.23 -3.35 -20.28
CA LYS A 56 -11.51 -2.37 -21.33
C LYS A 56 -10.87 -1.00 -21.03
N CYS A 57 -10.85 -0.58 -19.77
CA CYS A 57 -10.17 0.64 -19.36
C CYS A 57 -8.64 0.47 -19.45
N ASP A 58 -8.12 -0.69 -19.07
CA ASP A 58 -6.70 -1.05 -19.14
C ASP A 58 -6.16 -0.98 -20.57
N ASN A 59 -6.96 -1.42 -21.55
CA ASN A 59 -6.60 -1.35 -22.97
C ASN A 59 -6.53 0.09 -23.51
N HIS A 60 -7.22 1.04 -22.89
CA HIS A 60 -7.18 2.44 -23.29
C HIS A 60 -6.02 3.18 -22.63
N ASP A 61 -5.96 3.15 -21.30
CA ASP A 61 -4.89 3.77 -20.52
C ASP A 61 -4.75 3.09 -19.16
N ARG A 62 -3.66 2.35 -18.99
CA ARG A 62 -3.38 1.61 -17.75
C ARG A 62 -3.09 2.54 -16.57
N ASN A 63 -2.43 3.68 -16.79
CA ASN A 63 -2.07 4.61 -15.70
C ASN A 63 -3.33 5.27 -15.13
N ARG A 64 -4.22 5.76 -16.00
CA ARG A 64 -5.52 6.30 -15.56
C ARG A 64 -6.39 5.23 -14.91
N THR A 65 -6.31 3.99 -15.38
CA THR A 65 -7.09 2.90 -14.78
C THR A 65 -6.63 2.56 -13.36
N CYS A 66 -5.32 2.61 -13.08
CA CYS A 66 -4.79 2.51 -11.71
C CYS A 66 -5.40 3.58 -10.79
N ASN A 67 -5.51 4.82 -11.27
CA ASN A 67 -6.13 5.91 -10.51
C ASN A 67 -7.62 5.64 -10.24
N ILE A 68 -8.36 5.09 -11.21
CA ILE A 68 -9.78 4.73 -11.03
C ILE A 68 -9.95 3.64 -9.94
N VAL A 69 -9.04 2.65 -9.89
CA VAL A 69 -9.08 1.58 -8.89
C VAL A 69 -8.84 2.12 -7.47
N LEU A 70 -7.95 3.11 -7.34
CA LEU A 70 -7.59 3.75 -6.07
C LEU A 70 -8.49 4.94 -5.69
N GLN A 71 -9.32 5.42 -6.62
CA GLN A 71 -10.22 6.54 -6.37
C GLN A 71 -11.24 6.19 -5.29
N ARG A 72 -11.39 7.10 -4.32
CA ARG A 72 -12.44 7.01 -3.30
C ARG A 72 -13.78 7.40 -3.89
N ASN A 73 -14.78 6.53 -3.74
CA ASN A 73 -16.13 6.77 -4.25
C ASN A 73 -17.04 7.28 -3.14
N GLU A 74 -17.50 8.52 -3.26
CA GLU A 74 -18.34 9.20 -2.27
C GLU A 74 -19.70 8.52 -2.08
N LEU A 75 -20.29 8.01 -3.16
CA LEU A 75 -21.60 7.36 -3.15
C LEU A 75 -21.65 6.10 -2.27
N TYR A 76 -20.49 5.53 -1.94
CA TYR A 76 -20.37 4.28 -1.18
C TYR A 76 -19.59 4.46 0.14
N GLY A 77 -19.52 5.69 0.66
CA GLY A 77 -18.84 5.98 1.93
C GLY A 77 -17.33 6.13 1.82
N TYR A 78 -16.84 6.72 0.71
CA TYR A 78 -15.41 6.99 0.46
C TYR A 78 -14.52 5.74 0.36
N VAL A 79 -15.10 4.60 -0.02
CA VAL A 79 -14.36 3.34 -0.24
C VAL A 79 -13.73 3.28 -1.63
N THR A 80 -12.57 2.63 -1.74
CA THR A 80 -11.91 2.36 -3.03
C THR A 80 -12.40 1.04 -3.63
N CYS A 81 -12.29 0.89 -4.95
CA CYS A 81 -12.66 -0.36 -5.62
C CYS A 81 -11.82 -1.53 -5.10
N LEU A 82 -10.53 -1.29 -4.83
CA LEU A 82 -9.62 -2.29 -4.31
C LEU A 82 -9.98 -2.74 -2.88
N GLN A 83 -10.36 -1.80 -2.00
CA GLN A 83 -10.83 -2.13 -0.65
C GLN A 83 -12.09 -3.00 -0.69
N VAL A 84 -13.08 -2.62 -1.50
CA VAL A 84 -14.31 -3.40 -1.65
C VAL A 84 -14.02 -4.80 -2.20
N ALA A 85 -13.14 -4.92 -3.20
CA ALA A 85 -12.75 -6.22 -3.76
C ALA A 85 -12.04 -7.10 -2.72
N SER A 86 -11.15 -6.52 -1.91
CA SER A 86 -10.46 -7.21 -0.82
C SER A 86 -11.46 -7.72 0.22
N ASP A 87 -12.37 -6.87 0.68
CA ASP A 87 -13.42 -7.25 1.62
C ASP A 87 -14.38 -8.31 1.06
N ALA A 88 -14.63 -8.28 -0.24
CA ALA A 88 -15.47 -9.25 -0.94
C ALA A 88 -14.77 -10.58 -1.21
N ASN A 89 -13.46 -10.70 -0.93
CA ASN A 89 -12.61 -11.82 -1.35
C ASN A 89 -12.68 -12.09 -2.87
N ASP A 90 -12.68 -11.04 -3.70
CA ASP A 90 -12.71 -11.11 -5.17
C ASP A 90 -11.30 -11.29 -5.74
N LYS A 91 -10.74 -12.51 -5.59
CA LYS A 91 -9.36 -12.82 -5.99
C LYS A 91 -9.09 -12.59 -7.47
N LEU A 92 -10.07 -12.89 -8.34
CA LEU A 92 -9.90 -12.74 -9.80
C LEU A 92 -9.75 -11.26 -10.17
N PHE A 93 -10.54 -10.37 -9.56
CA PHE A 93 -10.44 -8.93 -9.78
C PHE A 93 -9.14 -8.33 -9.24
N ILE A 94 -8.69 -8.78 -8.05
CA ILE A 94 -7.43 -8.29 -7.46
C ILE A 94 -6.21 -8.73 -8.29
N SER A 95 -6.31 -9.88 -8.97
CA SER A 95 -5.24 -10.39 -9.84
C SER A 95 -5.11 -9.68 -11.19
N THR A 96 -6.03 -8.76 -11.53
CA THR A 96 -5.95 -7.94 -12.76
C THR A 96 -4.69 -7.07 -12.76
N PRO A 97 -3.99 -6.89 -13.91
CA PRO A 97 -2.75 -6.12 -13.99
C PRO A 97 -2.84 -4.72 -13.39
N SER A 98 -3.93 -3.97 -13.61
CA SER A 98 -4.08 -2.64 -13.02
C SER A 98 -4.25 -2.62 -11.51
N CYS A 99 -4.89 -3.63 -10.92
CA CYS A 99 -4.98 -3.77 -9.46
C CYS A 99 -3.60 -4.04 -8.86
N VAL A 100 -2.83 -4.95 -9.48
CA VAL A 100 -1.47 -5.28 -9.06
C VAL A 100 -0.55 -4.07 -9.18
N GLU A 101 -0.64 -3.32 -10.27
CA GLU A 101 0.18 -2.13 -10.48
C GLU A 101 -0.25 -0.98 -9.57
N ALA A 102 -1.54 -0.79 -9.32
CA ALA A 102 -2.05 0.15 -8.33
C ALA A 102 -1.52 -0.17 -6.92
N MET A 103 -1.56 -1.43 -6.49
CA MET A 103 -0.99 -1.86 -5.20
C MET A 103 0.52 -1.62 -5.15
N ARG A 104 1.23 -1.94 -6.24
CA ARG A 104 2.67 -1.66 -6.35
C ARG A 104 2.95 -0.16 -6.24
N ASN A 105 2.18 0.68 -6.92
CA ASN A 105 2.32 2.14 -6.86
C ASN A 105 2.10 2.69 -5.45
N VAL A 106 1.13 2.15 -4.70
CA VAL A 106 0.92 2.52 -3.29
C VAL A 106 2.08 2.03 -2.40
N LEU A 107 2.60 0.82 -2.65
CA LEU A 107 3.68 0.23 -1.85
C LEU A 107 5.03 0.95 -2.06
N TYR A 108 5.37 1.24 -3.32
CA TYR A 108 6.61 1.92 -3.69
C TYR A 108 6.51 3.44 -3.53
N ASP A 109 5.29 3.98 -3.39
CA ASP A 109 4.98 5.41 -3.28
C ASP A 109 5.67 6.23 -4.40
N LYS A 110 6.81 6.86 -4.07
CA LYS A 110 7.62 7.70 -4.99
C LYS A 110 8.85 6.99 -5.59
N LEU A 111 9.09 5.72 -5.25
CA LEU A 111 10.13 4.92 -5.88
C LEU A 111 9.60 4.31 -7.19
N TYR A 112 10.40 4.31 -8.25
CA TYR A 112 9.99 3.68 -9.51
C TYR A 112 9.82 2.16 -9.34
N PRO A 113 8.69 1.59 -9.79
CA PRO A 113 8.45 0.15 -9.74
C PRO A 113 9.29 -0.64 -10.76
N GLU A 114 9.64 -0.04 -11.91
CA GLU A 114 10.49 -0.68 -12.92
C GLU A 114 11.97 -0.51 -12.60
N GLN A 115 12.47 -1.40 -11.74
CA GLN A 115 13.90 -1.70 -11.65
C GLN A 115 14.16 -3.14 -12.07
N THR A 116 13.84 -3.44 -13.34
CA THR A 116 14.04 -4.77 -13.95
C THR A 116 15.49 -5.02 -14.40
N SER A 117 16.37 -4.01 -14.35
CA SER A 117 17.79 -4.19 -14.66
C SER A 117 18.58 -4.65 -13.44
N THR A 118 19.31 -5.77 -13.57
CA THR A 118 20.12 -6.42 -12.52
C THR A 118 21.15 -5.49 -11.86
N LYS A 119 21.59 -4.44 -12.56
CA LYS A 119 22.47 -3.39 -11.99
C LYS A 119 21.79 -2.53 -10.93
N ASN A 120 20.48 -2.29 -11.05
CA ASN A 120 19.74 -1.40 -10.18
C ASN A 120 19.26 -2.11 -8.90
N ARG A 121 19.08 -3.45 -8.94
CA ARG A 121 18.78 -4.27 -7.75
C ARG A 121 19.88 -4.19 -6.69
N GLY A 122 21.16 -4.28 -7.08
CA GLY A 122 22.28 -4.16 -6.14
C GLY A 122 22.34 -2.78 -5.47
N SER A 123 21.95 -1.75 -6.22
CA SER A 123 21.84 -0.37 -5.76
C SER A 123 20.86 -0.21 -4.58
N LEU A 124 19.72 -0.89 -4.61
CA LEU A 124 18.74 -0.89 -3.53
C LEU A 124 19.27 -1.58 -2.27
N PHE A 125 19.92 -2.75 -2.40
CA PHE A 125 20.54 -3.44 -1.26
C PHE A 125 21.60 -2.58 -0.58
N ILE A 126 22.44 -1.88 -1.37
CA ILE A 126 23.43 -0.93 -0.87
C ILE A 126 22.75 0.27 -0.19
N GLY A 127 21.64 0.75 -0.74
CA GLY A 127 20.81 1.79 -0.12
C GLY A 127 20.25 1.39 1.25
N PHE A 128 19.75 0.15 1.39
CA PHE A 128 19.22 -0.36 2.66
C PHE A 128 20.32 -0.59 3.71
N ILE A 129 21.44 -1.20 3.31
CA ILE A 129 22.58 -1.46 4.21
C ILE A 129 23.22 -0.15 4.68
N SER A 130 23.27 0.89 3.83
CA SER A 130 23.84 2.19 4.17
C SER A 130 22.88 3.16 4.87
N LEU A 131 21.77 2.66 5.44
CA LEU A 131 20.77 3.48 6.14
C LEU A 131 20.15 4.61 5.28
N GLY A 132 20.18 4.46 3.95
CA GLY A 132 19.67 5.44 2.99
C GLY A 132 20.64 6.55 2.59
N LEU A 133 21.86 6.60 3.14
CA LEU A 133 22.84 7.65 2.82
C LEU A 133 23.22 7.63 1.33
N PHE A 134 23.46 6.46 0.75
CA PHE A 134 23.72 6.33 -0.68
C PHE A 134 22.44 6.26 -1.52
N ALA A 135 21.26 6.07 -0.90
CA ALA A 135 19.98 6.01 -1.62
C ALA A 135 19.63 7.33 -2.33
N SER A 136 20.17 8.47 -1.88
CA SER A 136 19.99 9.76 -2.57
C SER A 136 20.69 9.87 -3.94
N TYR A 137 21.75 9.07 -4.14
CA TYR A 137 22.57 9.04 -5.37
C TYR A 137 22.21 7.85 -6.27
N LEU A 138 21.77 6.75 -5.67
CA LEU A 138 21.66 5.44 -6.30
C LEU A 138 20.24 5.02 -6.70
N VAL A 139 19.22 5.68 -6.14
CA VAL A 139 17.81 5.39 -6.41
C VAL A 139 17.24 6.47 -7.31
N GLN A 140 16.67 6.07 -8.45
CA GLN A 140 15.90 6.94 -9.30
C GLN A 140 14.54 7.18 -8.62
N TYR A 141 14.30 8.43 -8.23
CA TYR A 141 13.01 8.85 -7.67
C TYR A 141 12.11 9.27 -8.81
N ARG A 142 10.82 8.92 -8.73
CA ARG A 142 9.80 9.47 -9.62
C ARG A 142 9.77 10.97 -9.41
N GLU A 143 10.32 11.72 -10.37
CA GLU A 143 9.84 13.10 -10.55
C GLU A 143 8.37 12.93 -10.84
N ILE A 144 7.53 13.44 -9.93
CA ILE A 144 6.15 13.68 -10.28
C ILE A 144 6.28 14.73 -11.39
N GLU A 145 6.20 14.29 -12.64
CA GLU A 145 5.84 15.19 -13.73
C GLU A 145 4.55 15.83 -13.23
N MET A 146 4.67 17.10 -12.83
CA MET A 146 3.51 17.94 -12.63
C MET A 146 2.77 17.81 -13.95
N GLU A 147 1.60 17.16 -13.92
CA GLU A 147 0.68 17.18 -15.04
C GLU A 147 0.24 18.64 -15.20
N LYS A 148 1.10 19.43 -15.84
CA LYS A 148 0.70 20.54 -16.68
C LYS A 148 0.00 19.89 -17.86
N GLU A 149 -1.28 19.58 -17.67
CA GLU A 149 -2.35 19.63 -18.68
C GLU A 149 -3.61 18.94 -18.15
N VAL A 150 -4.30 19.60 -17.22
CA VAL A 150 -5.77 19.77 -17.32
C VAL A 150 -6.09 21.22 -16.96
N GLY A 151 -5.46 22.13 -17.70
CA GLY A 151 -5.98 23.47 -17.92
C GLY A 151 -6.26 23.55 -19.41
N GLU A 152 -7.51 23.83 -19.77
CA GLU A 152 -7.97 24.05 -21.15
C GLU A 152 -8.43 22.81 -21.93
N SER A 153 -9.49 22.17 -21.46
CA SER A 153 -10.73 22.16 -22.26
C SER A 153 -11.93 21.92 -21.35
N LEU A 154 -12.99 22.67 -21.63
CA LEU A 154 -14.31 22.76 -20.98
C LEU A 154 -14.44 23.89 -19.95
N LYS A 155 -14.78 25.06 -20.51
CA LYS A 155 -15.40 26.19 -19.81
C LYS A 155 -16.52 25.69 -18.87
N PRO A 156 -16.52 26.06 -17.58
CA PRO A 156 -17.67 25.86 -16.71
C PRO A 156 -18.65 27.01 -16.88
N THR A 157 -19.85 26.73 -17.38
CA THR A 157 -21.00 27.60 -17.12
C THR A 157 -21.52 27.25 -15.73
N LEU A 158 -21.18 28.11 -14.76
CA LEU A 158 -21.97 28.61 -13.61
C LEU A 158 -23.35 27.94 -13.40
N GLU A 159 -23.83 27.51 -12.21
CA GLU A 159 -23.56 27.83 -10.79
C GLU A 159 -24.15 26.70 -9.85
N PRO A 160 -24.39 26.87 -8.52
CA PRO A 160 -23.40 26.69 -7.46
C PRO A 160 -23.95 25.86 -6.28
N HIS A 161 -23.24 24.87 -5.76
CA HIS A 161 -23.33 24.61 -4.31
C HIS A 161 -22.05 23.93 -3.83
N GLY A 162 -21.28 24.73 -3.09
CA GLY A 162 -20.00 24.36 -2.53
C GLY A 162 -20.19 23.41 -1.36
N ILE A 163 -19.37 22.36 -1.37
CA ILE A 163 -18.97 21.66 -0.16
C ILE A 163 -17.47 21.50 -0.29
N ASN A 164 -16.73 22.11 0.64
CA ASN A 164 -15.28 22.05 0.71
C ASN A 164 -14.86 20.58 0.91
N TYR A 165 -14.25 19.99 -0.11
CA TYR A 165 -13.56 18.71 0.04
C TYR A 165 -12.20 18.95 0.68
N SER A 166 -12.14 18.72 1.98
CA SER A 166 -10.88 18.47 2.69
C SER A 166 -10.46 17.03 2.42
N ASP A 167 -9.59 16.84 1.42
CA ASP A 167 -8.88 15.59 1.18
C ASP A 167 -7.99 15.24 2.39
N PRO A 168 -8.15 14.11 3.07
CA PRO A 168 -7.24 13.70 4.16
C PRO A 168 -5.85 13.28 3.68
N TYR A 169 -5.59 13.31 2.37
CA TYR A 169 -4.28 13.07 1.76
C TYR A 169 -3.63 14.33 1.19
N SER A 170 -4.13 15.53 1.52
CA SER A 170 -3.34 16.75 1.37
C SER A 170 -2.21 16.75 2.41
N LEU A 171 -1.20 15.92 2.18
CA LEU A 171 0.14 16.19 2.69
C LEU A 171 0.48 17.57 2.16
N GLU A 172 0.39 18.56 3.03
CA GLU A 172 0.80 19.94 2.81
C GLU A 172 2.16 19.93 2.12
N TYR A 173 2.15 20.09 0.80
CA TYR A 173 3.34 20.19 -0.01
C TYR A 173 3.86 21.60 0.20
N PRO A 174 5.01 21.80 0.89
CA PRO A 174 5.65 23.09 0.82
C PRO A 174 5.97 23.35 -0.65
N ARG A 175 5.29 24.36 -1.21
CA ARG A 175 5.67 25.03 -2.43
C ARG A 175 7.16 25.40 -2.33
N CYS A 176 7.83 25.37 -3.49
CA CYS A 176 9.19 25.88 -3.79
C CYS A 176 10.28 24.81 -3.98
N ILE A 177 10.22 24.07 -5.10
CA ILE A 177 11.31 23.19 -5.58
C ILE A 177 12.37 23.96 -6.42
N LYS A 178 12.16 25.23 -6.77
CA LYS A 178 13.03 25.87 -7.77
C LYS A 178 14.40 26.35 -7.27
N THR A 179 14.67 26.41 -5.96
CA THR A 179 15.99 26.78 -5.44
C THR A 179 16.24 26.16 -4.06
N MET A 180 16.77 24.93 -4.01
CA MET A 180 17.25 24.34 -2.76
C MET A 180 18.73 23.94 -2.85
N PRO A 181 19.54 24.20 -1.79
CA PRO A 181 20.93 23.76 -1.73
C PRO A 181 21.01 22.22 -1.76
N ASN A 182 22.14 21.69 -2.25
CA ASN A 182 22.33 20.26 -2.48
C ASN A 182 21.99 19.41 -1.24
N LEU A 183 22.37 19.85 -0.03
CA LEU A 183 22.10 19.14 1.22
C LEU A 183 20.60 19.06 1.57
N SER A 184 19.84 20.13 1.30
CA SER A 184 18.39 20.14 1.50
C SER A 184 17.68 19.16 0.55
N ARG A 185 18.21 19.03 -0.68
CA ARG A 185 17.73 18.03 -1.64
C ARG A 185 18.02 16.59 -1.18
N HIS A 186 19.20 16.35 -0.59
CA HIS A 186 19.56 15.05 -0.01
C HIS A 186 18.66 14.66 1.17
N ILE A 187 18.44 15.58 2.11
CA ILE A 187 17.57 15.34 3.28
C ILE A 187 16.13 15.07 2.81
N HIS A 188 15.65 15.81 1.82
CA HIS A 188 14.32 15.59 1.24
C HIS A 188 14.21 14.20 0.59
N ARG A 189 15.22 13.78 -0.17
CA ARG A 189 15.26 12.44 -0.80
C ARG A 189 15.35 11.33 0.24
N LEU A 190 16.18 11.49 1.27
CA LEU A 190 16.29 10.56 2.38
C LEU A 190 14.97 10.43 3.16
N LYS A 191 14.29 11.55 3.41
CA LYS A 191 12.95 11.55 4.02
C LYS A 191 11.95 10.78 3.17
N ASN A 192 11.89 11.03 1.85
CA ASN A 192 11.01 10.28 0.95
C ASN A 192 11.34 8.78 0.89
N PHE A 193 12.62 8.41 0.97
CA PHE A 193 13.05 7.01 0.99
C PHE A 193 12.57 6.28 2.25
N HIS A 194 12.79 6.87 3.42
CA HIS A 194 12.36 6.31 4.71
C HIS A 194 10.84 6.37 4.93
N LEU A 195 10.13 7.26 4.22
CA LEU A 195 8.67 7.30 4.23
C LEU A 195 8.03 6.18 3.43
N SER A 196 8.76 5.55 2.49
CA SER A 196 8.23 4.43 1.70
C SER A 196 7.89 3.23 2.59
N VAL A 197 6.74 2.61 2.31
CA VAL A 197 6.25 1.42 3.02
C VAL A 197 7.24 0.26 2.88
N LEU A 198 7.82 0.10 1.69
CA LEU A 198 8.82 -0.93 1.42
C LEU A 198 10.06 -0.79 2.31
N THR A 199 10.56 0.43 2.46
CA THR A 199 11.76 0.71 3.25
C THR A 199 11.54 0.41 4.72
N LYS A 200 10.38 0.80 5.28
CA LYS A 200 10.01 0.47 6.66
C LYS A 200 10.01 -1.04 6.87
N TYR A 201 9.29 -1.77 6.03
CA TYR A 201 9.24 -3.24 6.08
C TYR A 201 10.63 -3.87 6.02
N CYS A 202 11.50 -3.43 5.10
CA CYS A 202 12.86 -3.95 5.00
C CYS A 202 13.69 -3.70 6.27
N TYR A 203 13.58 -2.52 6.90
CA TYR A 203 14.27 -2.25 8.16
C TYR A 203 13.79 -3.14 9.30
N HIS A 204 12.47 -3.36 9.43
CA HIS A 204 11.94 -4.30 10.42
C HIS A 204 12.51 -5.71 10.21
N VAL A 205 12.56 -6.21 8.97
CA VAL A 205 13.14 -7.53 8.65
C VAL A 205 14.63 -7.61 8.99
N VAL A 206 15.43 -6.61 8.60
CA VAL A 206 16.88 -6.58 8.87
C VAL A 206 17.15 -6.50 10.37
N PHE A 207 16.43 -5.64 11.08
CA PHE A 207 16.53 -5.51 12.53
C PHE A 207 16.17 -6.81 13.24
N TYR A 208 15.12 -7.50 12.78
CA TYR A 208 14.72 -8.80 13.31
C TYR A 208 15.79 -9.88 13.08
N ILE A 209 16.38 -9.96 11.88
CA ILE A 209 17.49 -10.89 11.59
C ILE A 209 18.69 -10.58 12.49
N PHE A 210 19.04 -9.30 12.65
CA PHE A 210 20.11 -8.88 13.56
C PHE A 210 19.83 -9.31 15.01
N PHE A 211 18.60 -9.11 15.48
CA PHE A 211 18.18 -9.56 16.80
C PHE A 211 18.31 -11.09 16.95
N LEU A 212 17.88 -11.88 15.96
CA LEU A 212 18.02 -13.33 15.99
C LEU A 212 19.49 -13.78 16.05
N LEU A 213 20.37 -13.12 15.30
CA LEU A 213 21.82 -13.40 15.35
C LEU A 213 22.41 -13.04 16.70
N LEU A 214 22.03 -11.90 17.26
CA LEU A 214 22.50 -11.45 18.57
C LEU A 214 22.00 -12.38 19.68
N PHE A 215 20.73 -12.75 19.64
CA PHE A 215 20.12 -13.71 20.54
C PHE A 215 20.83 -15.06 20.46
N SER A 216 21.03 -15.60 19.25
CA SER A 216 21.78 -16.84 19.01
C SER A 216 23.21 -16.75 19.55
N TYR A 217 23.91 -15.64 19.33
CA TYR A 217 25.25 -15.39 19.87
C TYR A 217 25.26 -15.40 21.40
N VAL A 218 24.30 -14.73 22.04
CA VAL A 218 24.17 -14.72 23.51
C VAL A 218 23.89 -16.11 24.06
N LEU A 219 22.98 -16.87 23.45
CA LEU A 219 22.74 -18.26 23.86
C LEU A 219 24.01 -19.12 23.69
N LEU A 220 24.72 -19.01 22.57
CA LEU A 220 25.83 -19.92 22.29
C LEU A 220 27.09 -19.62 23.11
N PHE A 221 27.39 -18.34 23.36
CA PHE A 221 28.66 -17.92 23.96
C PHE A 221 28.54 -17.37 25.38
N ASN A 222 27.37 -16.86 25.80
CA ASN A 222 27.22 -16.17 27.09
C ASN A 222 26.46 -16.98 28.16
N PHE A 223 26.01 -18.22 27.91
CA PHE A 223 25.51 -19.12 28.97
C PHE A 223 26.64 -19.67 29.87
N SER A 224 27.55 -18.82 30.34
CA SER A 224 28.48 -19.19 31.42
C SER A 224 27.78 -18.92 32.76
N PRO A 225 27.77 -19.89 33.71
CA PRO A 225 27.20 -19.67 35.03
C PRO A 225 27.92 -18.51 35.72
N PRO A 226 27.21 -17.67 36.50
CA PRO A 226 27.82 -16.54 37.20
C PRO A 226 28.91 -17.08 38.14
N THR A 227 30.16 -16.82 37.81
CA THR A 227 31.31 -17.17 38.64
C THR A 227 31.72 -15.96 39.47
N ASN A 228 32.19 -16.19 40.69
CA ASN A 228 32.50 -15.15 41.69
C ASN A 228 33.52 -14.08 41.24
N THR A 229 34.17 -14.25 40.08
CA THR A 229 35.16 -13.33 39.51
C THR A 229 34.59 -12.35 38.48
N ASN A 230 33.41 -12.59 37.90
CA ASN A 230 32.76 -11.69 36.93
C ASN A 230 31.25 -11.55 37.23
N PRO A 231 30.85 -10.72 38.21
CA PRO A 231 29.45 -10.57 38.63
C PRO A 231 28.60 -9.62 37.76
N SER A 232 29.17 -8.99 36.73
CA SER A 232 28.43 -8.06 35.87
C SER A 232 27.82 -8.78 34.67
N ILE A 233 26.49 -8.78 34.59
CA ILE A 233 25.70 -9.12 33.39
C ILE A 233 26.39 -8.53 32.16
N HIS A 234 26.65 -9.34 31.14
CA HIS A 234 27.40 -8.86 29.98
C HIS A 234 26.56 -7.85 29.20
N TRP A 235 27.21 -6.83 28.62
CA TRP A 235 26.52 -5.78 27.86
C TRP A 235 25.62 -6.32 26.75
N THR A 236 25.97 -7.48 26.17
CA THR A 236 25.15 -8.13 25.13
C THR A 236 23.85 -8.74 25.67
N GLU A 237 23.82 -9.19 26.93
CA GLU A 237 22.60 -9.69 27.58
C GLU A 237 21.65 -8.53 27.87
N ILE A 238 22.16 -7.43 28.42
CA ILE A 238 21.39 -6.19 28.64
C ILE A 238 20.82 -5.69 27.31
N LEU A 239 21.63 -5.65 26.26
CA LEU A 239 21.19 -5.24 24.94
C LEU A 239 20.13 -6.19 24.39
N THR A 240 20.27 -7.51 24.55
CA THR A 240 19.23 -8.48 24.16
C THR A 240 17.91 -8.22 24.88
N ILE A 241 17.95 -7.98 26.20
CA ILE A 241 16.76 -7.69 27.01
C ILE A 241 16.06 -6.42 26.54
N ILE A 242 16.81 -5.35 26.24
CA ILE A 242 16.26 -4.10 25.70
C ILE A 242 15.57 -4.36 24.35
N PHE A 243 16.20 -5.14 23.46
CA PHE A 243 15.63 -5.46 22.15
C PHE A 243 14.34 -6.29 22.26
N VAL A 244 14.33 -7.30 23.14
CA VAL A 244 13.11 -8.10 23.43
C VAL A 244 12.00 -7.19 23.95
N SER A 245 12.32 -6.29 24.89
CA SER A 245 11.35 -5.33 25.41
C SER A 245 10.81 -4.39 24.32
N PHE A 246 11.66 -3.92 23.40
CA PHE A 246 11.25 -3.06 22.29
C PHE A 246 10.29 -3.80 21.34
N MET A 247 10.63 -5.04 20.96
CA MET A 247 9.76 -5.90 20.13
C MET A 247 8.40 -6.13 20.79
N LEU A 248 8.37 -6.39 22.10
CA LEU A 248 7.12 -6.55 22.85
C LEU A 248 6.28 -5.27 22.85
N LEU A 249 6.89 -4.10 23.03
CA LEU A 249 6.19 -2.83 22.99
C LEU A 249 5.63 -2.53 21.60
N GLU A 250 6.36 -2.87 20.53
CA GLU A 250 5.89 -2.72 19.16
C GLU A 250 4.64 -3.58 18.90
N GLU A 251 4.65 -4.85 19.32
CA GLU A 251 3.49 -5.74 19.20
C GLU A 251 2.28 -5.23 20.01
N ILE A 252 2.51 -4.75 21.24
CA ILE A 252 1.43 -4.18 22.07
C ILE A 252 0.84 -2.94 21.40
N HIS A 253 1.68 -2.05 20.87
CA HIS A 253 1.24 -0.87 20.14
C HIS A 253 0.45 -1.25 18.88
N TYR A 254 0.91 -2.26 18.14
CA TYR A 254 0.23 -2.75 16.94
C TYR A 254 -1.16 -3.31 17.25
N VAL A 255 -1.28 -4.15 18.28
CA VAL A 255 -2.58 -4.70 18.72
C VAL A 255 -3.52 -3.58 19.17
N CYS A 256 -3.04 -2.63 19.96
CA CYS A 256 -3.85 -1.50 20.46
C CYS A 256 -4.33 -0.54 19.36
N LEU A 257 -3.68 -0.53 18.19
CA LEU A 257 -4.06 0.34 17.07
C LEU A 257 -5.08 -0.33 16.13
N ILE A 258 -5.24 -1.66 16.23
CA ILE A 258 -6.14 -2.46 15.40
C ILE A 258 -7.53 -2.63 16.03
N ASP A 259 -7.62 -2.59 17.36
CA ASP A 259 -8.87 -2.55 18.12
C ASP A 259 -9.38 -1.10 18.31
#